data_AF-A0A8C9LDJ9-F1
#
_entry.id   AF-A0A8C9LDJ9-F1
#
_cell.length_a   1.000
_cell.length_b   1.000
_cell.length_c   1.000
_cell.angle_alpha   90.00
_cell.angle_beta   90.00
_cell.angle_gamma   90.00
#
_symmetry.space_group_name_H-M   'P 1'
#
loop_
_entity.id
_entity.type
_entity.pdbx_description
1 polymer ?
#
loop_
_entity_poly.entity_id
_entity_poly.type
_entity_poly.pdbx_seq_one_letter_code
_entity_poly.pdbx_strand_id
1 'polypeptide(L)'
;DSGQGPAGPGVPRERLWAPARGGPRQRSPDPCYDEHGLPRRCIPDFVNSAFGKEVKVSSTCGKPPSRYCVVTEKGEEQVRSCHLCNASDPKRAHPPSFLTDLNNPHNLTCWQSDSYVQYPHNVTLTLSLGKKFEVTYVSLQFCSPRPESMAIYKSMDYGKTWVPFQFYSTQCRKMYNKPSRAAITKQNEQEAICTDSHTDVRPLSGGLIAFSTLDGRPTAHDFDNSPVLQ
;
A
#
# COMPACT_ATOMS: atom_id res chain seq x y z
N ASP A 1 -51.12 -7.20 -31.18
CA ASP A 1 -49.78 -6.86 -31.68
C ASP A 1 -49.35 -5.54 -31.06
N SER A 2 -48.71 -5.56 -29.89
CA SER A 2 -47.25 -5.67 -29.72
C SER A 2 -46.55 -4.37 -30.12
N GLY A 3 -46.17 -3.57 -29.12
CA GLY A 3 -45.41 -2.33 -29.33
C GLY A 3 -44.82 -1.78 -28.04
N GLN A 4 -44.24 -2.65 -27.20
CA GLN A 4 -43.42 -2.27 -26.06
C GLN A 4 -42.04 -1.83 -26.56
N GLY A 5 -41.76 -0.53 -26.47
CA GLY A 5 -40.41 0.00 -26.59
C GLY A 5 -39.59 -0.23 -25.30
N PRO A 6 -38.28 -0.48 -25.38
CA PRO A 6 -37.46 -0.87 -24.24
C PRO A 6 -37.09 0.34 -23.38
N ALA A 7 -37.42 0.29 -22.09
CA ALA A 7 -36.81 1.16 -21.08
C ALA A 7 -35.43 0.59 -20.71
N GLY A 8 -34.40 1.43 -20.80
CA GLY A 8 -32.99 1.08 -20.61
C GLY A 8 -32.61 0.64 -19.19
N PRO A 9 -31.37 0.16 -19.00
CA PRO A 9 -30.91 -0.43 -17.75
C PRO A 9 -30.78 0.64 -16.66
N GLY A 10 -31.53 0.44 -15.56
CA GLY A 10 -31.49 1.28 -14.38
C GLY A 10 -30.15 1.22 -13.65
N VAL A 11 -29.61 2.39 -13.36
CA VAL A 11 -28.43 2.63 -12.51
C VAL A 11 -28.71 2.16 -11.07
N PRO A 12 -27.85 1.37 -10.41
CA PRO A 12 -28.05 1.02 -9.01
C PRO A 12 -27.79 2.24 -8.12
N ARG A 13 -28.80 2.70 -7.37
CA ARG A 13 -28.66 3.73 -6.34
C ARG A 13 -27.85 3.20 -5.16
N GLU A 14 -26.82 3.95 -4.80
CA GLU A 14 -25.96 3.76 -3.64
C GLU A 14 -26.79 3.70 -2.34
N ARG A 15 -26.59 2.64 -1.54
CA ARG A 15 -27.17 2.54 -0.19
C ARG A 15 -26.24 3.27 0.79
N LEU A 16 -26.71 4.42 1.27
CA LEU A 16 -26.19 5.12 2.43
C LEU A 16 -26.25 4.20 3.68
N TRP A 17 -25.11 4.00 4.35
CA TRP A 17 -25.08 3.37 5.68
C TRP A 17 -25.61 4.34 6.73
N ALA A 18 -26.78 4.02 7.30
CA ALA A 18 -27.25 4.57 8.57
C ALA A 18 -26.87 3.61 9.72
N PRO A 19 -26.65 4.10 10.95
CA PRO A 19 -26.34 3.24 12.09
C PRO A 19 -27.59 2.42 12.47
N ALA A 20 -27.50 1.10 12.35
CA ALA A 20 -28.58 0.20 12.70
C ALA A 20 -28.81 0.22 14.22
N ARG A 21 -30.03 0.59 14.62
CA ARG A 21 -30.54 0.37 15.99
C ARG A 21 -30.53 -1.13 16.28
N GLY A 22 -30.13 -1.50 17.50
CA GLY A 22 -29.92 -2.88 17.92
C GLY A 22 -31.14 -3.77 17.70
N GLY A 23 -31.00 -4.69 16.74
CA GLY A 23 -31.78 -5.93 16.65
C GLY A 23 -30.93 -7.11 17.13
N PRO A 24 -31.55 -8.29 17.39
CA PRO A 24 -30.83 -9.45 17.91
C PRO A 24 -29.73 -9.86 16.94
N ARG A 25 -28.48 -9.95 17.44
CA ARG A 25 -27.34 -10.47 16.68
C ARG A 25 -27.68 -11.89 16.23
N GLN A 26 -28.12 -12.06 14.98
CA GLN A 26 -28.11 -13.38 14.36
C GLN A 26 -26.66 -13.85 14.35
N ARG A 27 -26.38 -14.91 15.10
CA ARG A 27 -25.09 -15.58 15.09
C ARG A 27 -24.93 -16.13 13.68
N SER A 28 -24.03 -15.54 12.90
CA SER A 28 -23.61 -16.13 11.63
C SER A 28 -23.16 -17.58 11.90
N PRO A 29 -23.61 -18.56 11.10
CA PRO A 29 -23.14 -19.94 11.24
C PRO A 29 -21.61 -19.98 11.14
N ASP A 30 -20.98 -20.86 11.93
CA ASP A 30 -19.52 -20.99 11.96
C ASP A 30 -19.01 -21.40 10.56
N PRO A 31 -18.19 -20.58 9.89
CA PRO A 31 -17.73 -20.89 8.54
C PRO A 31 -16.77 -22.09 8.50
N CYS A 32 -16.23 -22.55 9.64
CA CYS A 32 -15.32 -23.68 9.74
C CYS A 32 -16.02 -25.05 9.73
N TYR A 33 -17.35 -25.09 9.73
CA TYR A 33 -18.13 -26.31 9.64
C TYR A 33 -19.15 -26.23 8.49
N ASP A 34 -19.46 -27.37 7.88
CA ASP A 34 -20.54 -27.49 6.91
C ASP A 34 -21.92 -27.65 7.59
N GLU A 35 -22.98 -27.80 6.79
CA GLU A 35 -24.35 -27.97 7.28
C GLU A 35 -24.57 -29.27 8.10
N HIS A 36 -23.68 -30.25 7.95
CA HIS A 36 -23.71 -31.53 8.67
C HIS A 36 -22.81 -31.51 9.92
N GLY A 37 -22.14 -30.38 10.21
CA GLY A 37 -21.20 -30.26 11.32
C GLY A 37 -19.83 -30.89 11.06
N LEU A 38 -19.51 -31.23 9.80
CA LEU A 38 -18.18 -31.71 9.44
C LEU A 38 -17.21 -30.53 9.27
N PRO A 39 -15.95 -30.67 9.71
CA PRO A 39 -14.97 -29.61 9.62
C PRO A 39 -14.58 -29.33 8.16
N ARG A 40 -14.41 -28.05 7.82
CA ARG A 40 -13.90 -27.59 6.53
C ARG A 40 -12.90 -26.46 6.72
N ARG A 41 -12.10 -26.18 5.67
CA ARG A 41 -11.15 -25.06 5.70
C ARG A 41 -11.92 -23.74 5.81
N CYS A 42 -11.50 -22.91 6.75
CA CYS A 42 -11.94 -21.53 6.91
C CYS A 42 -10.70 -20.64 6.96
N ILE A 43 -10.79 -19.48 6.31
CA ILE A 43 -9.75 -18.45 6.34
C ILE A 43 -10.37 -17.16 6.86
N PRO A 44 -9.65 -16.35 7.64
CA PRO A 44 -10.15 -15.05 8.07
C PRO A 44 -10.45 -14.14 6.87
N ASP A 45 -11.30 -13.14 7.10
CA ASP A 45 -11.62 -12.13 6.09
C ASP A 45 -10.36 -11.40 5.62
N PHE A 46 -10.38 -11.02 4.33
CA PHE A 46 -9.35 -10.17 3.75
C PHE A 46 -9.45 -8.75 4.32
N VAL A 47 -8.37 -8.23 4.88
CA VAL A 47 -8.35 -6.91 5.55
C VAL A 47 -7.12 -6.10 5.18
N ASN A 48 -7.25 -4.77 5.23
CA ASN A 48 -6.10 -3.88 5.31
C ASN A 48 -5.50 -3.96 6.73
N SER A 49 -4.44 -4.74 6.90
CA SER A 49 -3.79 -4.95 8.20
C SER A 49 -3.03 -3.73 8.73
N ALA A 50 -2.83 -2.71 7.89
CA ALA A 50 -2.21 -1.43 8.25
C ALA A 50 -3.21 -0.39 8.79
N PHE A 51 -4.50 -0.53 8.48
CA PHE A 51 -5.49 0.50 8.81
C PHE A 51 -5.52 0.80 10.32
N GLY A 52 -5.42 2.09 10.66
CA GLY A 52 -5.39 2.58 12.05
C GLY A 52 -4.16 2.19 12.87
N LYS A 53 -3.13 1.57 12.27
CA LYS A 53 -1.90 1.18 12.98
C LYS A 53 -0.89 2.31 12.98
N GLU A 54 -0.18 2.48 14.08
CA GLU A 54 0.93 3.43 14.14
C GLU A 54 2.13 2.92 13.32
N VAL A 55 2.60 3.77 12.40
CA VAL A 55 3.81 3.51 11.60
C VAL A 55 4.97 4.30 12.21
N LYS A 56 6.06 3.59 12.54
CA LYS A 56 7.30 4.23 12.95
C LYS A 56 8.05 4.75 11.74
N VAL A 57 8.51 5.99 11.79
CA VAL A 57 9.20 6.64 10.68
C VAL A 57 10.54 7.22 11.13
N SER A 58 11.53 7.25 10.25
CA SER A 58 12.84 7.85 10.56
C SER A 58 12.91 9.36 10.37
N SER A 59 11.97 9.97 9.65
CA SER A 59 11.92 11.42 9.41
C SER A 59 10.48 11.89 9.31
N THR A 60 10.20 13.08 9.83
CA THR A 60 8.91 13.78 9.71
C THR A 60 9.19 15.27 9.74
N CYS A 61 8.65 16.03 8.78
CA CYS A 61 8.85 17.47 8.73
C CYS A 61 8.18 18.20 9.92
N GLY A 62 8.64 19.44 10.16
CA GLY A 62 7.94 20.38 11.03
C GLY A 62 8.52 20.54 12.43
N LYS A 63 9.68 19.92 12.73
CA LYS A 63 10.47 20.15 13.96
C LYS A 63 11.97 20.31 13.65
N PRO A 64 12.49 21.55 13.48
CA PRO A 64 11.77 22.82 13.50
C PRO A 64 10.85 23.01 12.28
N PRO A 65 9.93 24.00 12.28
CA PRO A 65 9.13 24.32 11.11
C PRO A 65 10.00 24.55 9.87
N SER A 66 9.66 23.92 8.75
CA SER A 66 10.49 23.90 7.55
C SER A 66 9.67 24.18 6.29
N ARG A 67 10.30 24.87 5.33
CA ARG A 67 9.67 25.20 4.04
C ARG A 67 9.85 24.03 3.08
N TYR A 68 8.77 23.59 2.44
CA TYR A 68 8.80 22.64 1.33
C TYR A 68 8.14 23.26 0.10
N CYS A 69 8.48 22.75 -1.09
CA CYS A 69 7.89 23.24 -2.33
C CYS A 69 7.42 22.06 -3.19
N VAL A 70 6.26 22.23 -3.79
CA VAL A 70 5.64 21.27 -4.70
C VAL A 70 5.71 21.86 -6.11
N VAL A 71 6.12 21.04 -7.07
CA VAL A 71 6.12 21.40 -8.49
C VAL A 71 4.89 20.76 -9.11
N THR A 72 4.05 21.57 -9.72
CA THR A 72 2.85 21.13 -10.45
C THR A 72 2.97 21.55 -11.90
N GLU A 73 2.48 20.73 -12.81
CA GLU A 73 2.45 21.05 -14.24
C GLU A 73 1.06 21.53 -14.62
N LYS A 74 1.00 22.70 -15.29
CA LYS A 74 -0.21 23.25 -15.89
C LYS A 74 0.06 23.47 -17.38
N GLY A 75 -0.32 22.50 -18.20
CA GLY A 75 0.06 22.50 -19.62
C GLY A 75 1.57 22.32 -19.77
N GLU A 76 2.24 23.24 -20.46
CA GLU A 76 3.69 23.23 -20.65
C GLU A 76 4.47 23.98 -19.54
N GLU A 77 3.78 24.69 -18.65
CA GLU A 77 4.42 25.47 -17.59
C GLU A 77 4.55 24.69 -16.27
N GLN A 78 5.73 24.76 -15.66
CA GLN A 78 6.00 24.25 -14.31
C GLN A 78 5.79 25.35 -13.28
N VAL A 79 4.79 25.17 -12.42
CA VAL A 79 4.50 26.10 -11.32
C VAL A 79 5.04 25.52 -10.01
N ARG A 80 5.88 26.29 -9.32
CA ARG A 80 6.43 25.93 -8.01
C ARG A 80 5.67 26.65 -6.90
N SER A 81 4.93 25.92 -6.08
CA SER A 81 4.25 26.44 -4.89
C SER A 81 4.99 26.00 -3.63
N CYS A 82 5.29 26.93 -2.74
CA CYS A 82 5.99 26.63 -1.49
C CYS A 82 5.07 26.84 -0.28
N HIS A 83 5.18 25.92 0.68
CA HIS A 83 4.36 25.88 1.88
C HIS A 83 5.27 25.66 3.11
N LEU A 84 4.70 25.85 4.30
CA LEU A 84 5.39 25.63 5.56
C LEU A 84 4.86 24.37 6.21
N CYS A 85 5.73 23.40 6.50
CA CYS A 85 5.42 22.28 7.37
C CYS A 85 5.71 22.69 8.82
N ASN A 86 4.71 22.58 9.70
CA ASN A 86 4.84 22.91 11.11
C ASN A 86 4.10 21.86 11.95
N ALA A 87 4.84 21.07 12.72
CA ALA A 87 4.25 20.00 13.53
C ALA A 87 3.38 20.51 14.69
N SER A 88 3.45 21.81 15.01
CA SER A 88 2.63 22.44 16.05
C SER A 88 1.31 23.00 15.53
N ASP A 89 1.14 23.11 14.21
CA ASP A 89 -0.09 23.58 13.55
C ASP A 89 -0.78 22.39 12.86
N PRO A 90 -1.92 21.88 13.38
CA PRO A 90 -2.62 20.73 12.80
C PRO A 90 -2.99 20.89 11.32
N LYS A 91 -3.15 22.12 10.81
CA LYS A 91 -3.48 22.37 9.40
C LYS A 91 -2.27 22.25 8.47
N ARG A 92 -1.06 22.25 9.03
CA ARG A 92 0.23 22.24 8.33
C ARG A 92 1.17 21.14 8.83
N ALA A 93 0.64 20.24 9.66
CA ALA A 93 1.35 19.09 10.19
C ALA A 93 1.14 17.89 9.26
N HIS A 94 2.18 17.08 9.11
CA HIS A 94 2.17 15.88 8.27
C HIS A 94 2.61 14.64 9.07
N PRO A 95 1.88 14.27 10.15
CA PRO A 95 2.27 13.20 11.05
C PRO A 95 2.19 11.81 10.40
N PRO A 96 2.92 10.81 10.91
CA PRO A 96 2.88 9.42 10.41
C PRO A 96 1.50 8.77 10.48
N SER A 97 0.60 9.26 11.34
CA SER A 97 -0.78 8.77 11.42
C SER A 97 -1.56 8.92 10.11
N PHE A 98 -1.13 9.84 9.23
CA PHE A 98 -1.70 10.03 7.88
C PHE A 98 -1.30 8.95 6.86
N LEU A 99 -0.49 7.95 7.26
CA LEU A 99 -0.16 6.82 6.38
C LEU A 99 -1.25 5.74 6.38
N THR A 100 -2.06 5.68 7.44
CA THR A 100 -2.94 4.55 7.76
C THR A 100 -4.33 4.98 8.22
N ASP A 101 -4.63 6.27 8.15
CA ASP A 101 -5.96 6.80 8.43
C ASP A 101 -6.94 6.49 7.29
N LEU A 102 -8.16 7.01 7.41
CA LEU A 102 -9.17 6.86 6.38
C LEU A 102 -8.80 7.71 5.17
N ASN A 103 -8.36 7.07 4.09
CA ASN A 103 -8.05 7.75 2.84
C ASN A 103 -9.34 8.24 2.16
N ASN A 104 -9.52 9.56 2.08
CA ASN A 104 -10.59 10.21 1.33
C ASN A 104 -10.01 10.90 0.08
N PRO A 105 -10.35 10.46 -1.14
CA PRO A 105 -9.81 11.05 -2.38
C PRO A 105 -10.08 12.56 -2.54
N HIS A 106 -11.12 13.09 -1.90
CA HIS A 106 -11.45 14.51 -1.94
C HIS A 106 -10.73 15.35 -0.88
N ASN A 107 -10.16 14.70 0.15
CA ASN A 107 -9.44 15.37 1.23
C ASN A 107 -8.27 14.47 1.68
N LEU A 108 -7.23 14.45 0.86
CA LEU A 108 -6.06 13.62 1.08
C LEU A 108 -5.24 14.12 2.28
N THR A 109 -4.94 13.21 3.18
CA THR A 109 -3.96 13.36 4.24
C THR A 109 -2.67 12.68 3.81
N CYS A 110 -1.53 13.33 4.05
CA CYS A 110 -0.23 12.81 3.64
C CYS A 110 0.80 13.03 4.75
N TRP A 111 1.48 11.96 5.16
CA TRP A 111 2.73 12.09 5.89
C TRP A 111 3.82 12.65 4.97
N GLN A 112 4.76 13.41 5.54
CA GLN A 112 5.86 13.99 4.79
C GLN A 112 7.16 13.96 5.60
N SER A 113 8.22 13.47 4.96
CA SER A 113 9.59 13.51 5.49
C SER A 113 10.19 14.92 5.42
N ASP A 114 11.35 15.10 6.05
CA ASP A 114 12.14 16.31 5.88
C ASP A 114 12.55 16.54 4.42
N SER A 115 12.70 17.81 4.05
CA SER A 115 13.17 18.15 2.71
C SER A 115 14.65 17.77 2.53
N TYR A 116 15.04 17.45 1.30
CA TYR A 116 16.43 17.17 0.91
C TYR A 116 17.09 15.93 1.54
N VAL A 117 16.30 14.94 1.96
CA VAL A 117 16.86 13.60 2.24
C VAL A 117 17.22 12.94 0.91
N GLN A 118 18.51 13.01 0.56
CA GLN A 118 19.05 12.45 -0.68
C GLN A 118 20.03 11.31 -0.39
N TYR A 119 20.24 10.45 -1.39
CA TYR A 119 21.25 9.40 -1.34
C TYR A 119 22.60 9.96 -0.88
N PRO A 120 23.30 9.30 0.07
CA PRO A 120 23.08 7.94 0.57
C PRO A 120 22.09 7.82 1.76
N HIS A 121 21.47 8.91 2.19
CA HIS A 121 20.46 8.87 3.25
C HIS A 121 19.16 8.24 2.75
N ASN A 122 18.45 7.55 3.64
CA ASN A 122 17.18 6.92 3.38
C ASN A 122 16.12 7.35 4.41
N VAL A 123 14.86 7.24 4.00
CA VAL A 123 13.72 7.35 4.92
C VAL A 123 13.08 5.98 5.05
N THR A 124 12.81 5.58 6.28
CA THR A 124 12.26 4.26 6.59
C THR A 124 10.88 4.41 7.22
N LEU A 125 9.95 3.57 6.76
CA LEU A 125 8.61 3.41 7.31
C LEU A 125 8.52 1.97 7.83
N THR A 126 8.22 1.79 9.11
CA THR A 126 8.15 0.48 9.77
C THR A 126 6.79 0.29 10.42
N LEU A 127 6.03 -0.67 9.89
CA LEU A 127 4.73 -1.08 10.41
C LEU A 127 4.86 -2.44 11.10
N SER A 128 4.46 -2.51 12.37
CA SER A 128 4.38 -3.77 13.10
C SER A 128 2.94 -4.26 13.16
N LEU A 129 2.69 -5.45 12.60
CA LEU A 129 1.34 -6.03 12.53
C LEU A 129 0.93 -6.76 13.82
N GLY A 130 1.88 -7.11 14.69
CA GLY A 130 1.65 -7.79 15.97
C GLY A 130 1.29 -9.28 15.88
N LYS A 131 0.99 -9.80 14.69
CA LYS A 131 0.79 -11.22 14.39
C LYS A 131 1.28 -11.54 12.98
N LYS A 132 1.41 -12.83 12.65
CA LYS A 132 1.73 -13.27 11.28
C LYS A 132 0.52 -13.06 10.37
N PHE A 133 0.79 -12.62 9.15
CA PHE A 133 -0.19 -12.44 8.08
C PHE A 133 0.36 -13.04 6.79
N GLU A 134 -0.49 -13.74 6.05
CA GLU A 134 -0.26 -14.03 4.63
C GLU A 134 -0.61 -12.75 3.85
N VAL A 135 0.42 -12.02 3.42
CA VAL A 135 0.24 -10.72 2.76
C VAL A 135 0.03 -10.94 1.26
N THR A 136 -1.08 -10.46 0.71
CA THR A 136 -1.34 -10.50 -0.74
C THR A 136 -0.67 -9.34 -1.48
N TYR A 137 -0.74 -8.13 -0.92
CA TYR A 137 -0.10 -6.96 -1.51
C TYR A 137 0.32 -5.91 -0.47
N VAL A 138 1.26 -5.05 -0.86
CA VAL A 138 1.61 -3.81 -0.17
C VAL A 138 1.47 -2.68 -1.17
N SER A 139 0.70 -1.64 -0.84
CA SER A 139 0.49 -0.49 -1.72
C SER A 139 0.80 0.83 -1.01
N LEU A 140 1.40 1.76 -1.74
CA LEU A 140 1.74 3.10 -1.28
C LEU A 140 1.26 4.12 -2.33
N GLN A 141 0.47 5.09 -1.87
CA GLN A 141 0.05 6.25 -2.67
C GLN A 141 0.88 7.47 -2.25
N PHE A 142 1.55 8.09 -3.21
CA PHE A 142 2.47 9.19 -2.96
C PHE A 142 1.80 10.53 -3.26
N CYS A 143 1.93 11.49 -2.35
CA CYS A 143 1.54 12.88 -2.58
C CYS A 143 2.66 13.68 -3.28
N SER A 144 3.89 13.16 -3.22
CA SER A 144 5.06 13.59 -3.99
C SER A 144 5.25 12.73 -5.23
N PRO A 145 6.22 13.05 -6.11
CA PRO A 145 6.72 12.08 -7.07
C PRO A 145 7.20 10.81 -6.37
N ARG A 146 7.10 9.68 -7.07
CA ARG A 146 7.62 8.39 -6.59
C ARG A 146 9.15 8.45 -6.46
N PRO A 147 9.72 7.72 -5.49
CA PRO A 147 11.18 7.65 -5.34
C PRO A 147 11.80 6.96 -6.57
N GLU A 148 12.99 7.42 -6.98
CA GLU A 148 13.76 6.75 -8.04
C GLU A 148 14.16 5.33 -7.61
N SER A 149 14.50 5.16 -6.33
CA SER A 149 14.85 3.88 -5.72
C SER A 149 14.13 3.69 -4.39
N MET A 150 13.49 2.53 -4.21
CA MET A 150 12.89 2.11 -2.93
C MET A 150 12.98 0.60 -2.74
N ALA A 151 12.88 0.16 -1.48
CA ALA A 151 12.93 -1.24 -1.11
C ALA A 151 11.84 -1.54 -0.08
N ILE A 152 11.21 -2.71 -0.22
CA ILE A 152 10.24 -3.26 0.72
C ILE A 152 10.90 -4.45 1.39
N TYR A 153 10.90 -4.45 2.72
CA TYR A 153 11.39 -5.54 3.55
C TYR A 153 10.24 -6.12 4.38
N LYS A 154 10.35 -7.40 4.75
CA LYS A 154 9.44 -8.04 5.70
C LYS A 154 10.22 -8.69 6.84
N SER A 155 9.53 -8.91 7.95
CA SER A 155 10.02 -9.68 9.08
C SER A 155 9.01 -10.77 9.44
N MET A 156 9.51 -11.97 9.69
CA MET A 156 8.69 -13.14 10.07
C MET A 156 8.82 -13.48 11.56
N ASP A 157 9.63 -12.71 12.30
CA ASP A 157 10.04 -12.95 13.69
C ASP A 157 9.85 -11.71 14.59
N TYR A 158 8.86 -10.89 14.26
CA TYR A 158 8.46 -9.70 15.03
C TYR A 158 9.52 -8.59 15.07
N GLY A 159 10.26 -8.41 13.98
CA GLY A 159 11.20 -7.30 13.77
C GLY A 159 12.63 -7.59 14.21
N LYS A 160 12.96 -8.84 14.54
CA LYS A 160 14.33 -9.24 14.92
C LYS A 160 15.22 -9.35 13.68
N THR A 161 14.71 -9.96 12.62
CA THR A 161 15.37 -10.05 11.31
C THR A 161 14.49 -9.49 10.22
N TRP A 162 15.14 -8.97 9.18
CA TRP A 162 14.51 -8.37 8.02
C TRP A 162 15.04 -9.04 6.75
N VAL A 163 14.11 -9.49 5.91
CA VAL A 163 14.43 -10.07 4.60
C VAL A 163 13.85 -9.20 3.49
N PRO A 164 14.55 -9.05 2.36
CA PRO A 164 14.02 -8.31 1.21
C PRO A 164 12.72 -8.93 0.71
N PHE A 165 11.77 -8.08 0.30
CA PHE A 165 10.50 -8.50 -0.28
C PHE A 165 10.37 -8.03 -1.73
N GLN A 166 10.75 -6.79 -2.02
CA GLN A 166 10.70 -6.20 -3.36
C GLN A 166 11.67 -5.01 -3.47
N PHE A 167 12.28 -4.81 -4.63
CA PHE A 167 13.07 -3.62 -4.94
C PHE A 167 12.50 -2.88 -6.15
N TYR A 168 12.57 -1.55 -6.12
CA TYR A 168 12.27 -0.68 -7.25
C TYR A 168 13.46 0.25 -7.48
N SER A 169 14.01 0.29 -8.69
CA SER A 169 15.13 1.18 -9.05
C SER A 169 15.37 1.19 -10.56
N THR A 170 15.73 2.33 -11.15
CA THR A 170 16.22 2.35 -12.55
C THR A 170 17.63 1.74 -12.67
N GLN A 171 18.37 1.69 -11.55
CA GLN A 171 19.75 1.22 -11.49
C GLN A 171 19.91 0.05 -10.49
N CYS A 172 19.04 -0.96 -10.59
CA CYS A 172 19.01 -2.14 -9.71
C CYS A 172 20.39 -2.74 -9.37
N ARG A 173 21.27 -2.87 -10.38
CA ARG A 173 22.60 -3.45 -10.19
C ARG A 173 23.52 -2.56 -9.37
N LYS A 174 23.45 -1.24 -9.54
CA LYS A 174 24.30 -0.30 -8.79
C LYS A 174 23.74 -0.02 -7.39
N MET A 175 22.43 0.13 -7.26
CA MET A 175 21.78 0.50 -6.01
C MET A 175 21.63 -0.69 -5.04
N TYR A 176 21.21 -1.85 -5.53
CA TYR A 176 20.87 -3.01 -4.69
C TYR A 176 21.67 -4.27 -5.02
N ASN A 177 22.64 -4.18 -5.94
CA ASN A 177 23.40 -5.33 -6.45
C ASN A 177 22.51 -6.46 -7.02
N LYS A 178 21.30 -6.12 -7.48
CA LYS A 178 20.34 -7.08 -8.05
C LYS A 178 20.26 -6.96 -9.59
N PRO A 179 20.06 -8.07 -10.31
CA PRO A 179 19.67 -8.01 -11.73
C PRO A 179 18.32 -7.28 -11.88
N SER A 180 18.19 -6.50 -12.95
CA SER A 180 16.91 -5.85 -13.29
C SER A 180 15.97 -6.86 -13.94
N ARG A 181 14.70 -6.88 -13.49
CA ARG A 181 13.61 -7.75 -13.98
C ARG A 181 14.02 -9.22 -14.14
N ALA A 182 14.69 -9.77 -13.13
CA ALA A 182 15.07 -11.17 -13.13
C ALA A 182 13.85 -12.09 -13.24
N ALA A 183 13.97 -13.15 -14.05
CA ALA A 183 12.92 -14.15 -14.17
C ALA A 183 12.79 -14.93 -12.86
N ILE A 184 11.55 -15.15 -12.43
CA ILE A 184 11.23 -16.00 -11.29
C ILE A 184 10.96 -17.41 -11.83
N THR A 185 11.76 -18.36 -11.39
CA THR A 185 11.61 -19.79 -11.68
C THR A 185 11.15 -20.52 -10.43
N LYS A 186 10.76 -21.79 -10.58
CA LYS A 186 10.35 -22.64 -9.44
C LYS A 186 11.44 -22.77 -8.35
N GLN A 187 12.71 -22.54 -8.70
CA GLN A 187 13.84 -22.66 -7.78
C GLN A 187 14.07 -21.42 -6.92
N ASN A 188 13.59 -20.24 -7.33
CA ASN A 188 13.84 -18.97 -6.63
C ASN A 188 12.55 -18.19 -6.35
N GLU A 189 11.44 -18.89 -6.14
CA GLU A 189 10.12 -18.28 -5.87
C GLU A 189 10.05 -17.50 -4.56
N GLN A 190 11.06 -17.52 -3.70
CA GLN A 190 11.15 -16.65 -2.52
C GLN A 190 12.08 -15.46 -2.73
N GLU A 191 12.79 -15.39 -3.86
CA GLU A 191 13.74 -14.31 -4.11
C GLU A 191 13.00 -12.98 -4.37
N ALA A 192 13.50 -11.91 -3.75
CA ALA A 192 13.07 -10.55 -4.04
C ALA A 192 13.70 -10.07 -5.36
N ILE A 193 12.85 -9.65 -6.28
CA ILE A 193 13.25 -9.10 -7.57
C ILE A 193 13.45 -7.58 -7.49
N CYS A 194 14.16 -7.02 -8.47
CA CYS A 194 14.26 -5.59 -8.66
C CYS A 194 13.67 -5.20 -10.02
N THR A 195 12.87 -4.14 -10.06
CA THR A 195 12.24 -3.65 -11.29
C THR A 195 12.28 -2.12 -11.36
N ASP A 196 12.39 -1.58 -12.57
CA ASP A 196 12.21 -0.17 -12.92
C ASP A 196 10.75 0.18 -13.22
N SER A 197 9.84 -0.79 -13.11
CA SER A 197 8.40 -0.49 -13.18
C SER A 197 8.01 0.43 -12.02
N HIS A 198 7.32 1.54 -12.33
CA HIS A 198 6.88 2.56 -11.36
C HIS A 198 7.96 3.48 -10.78
N THR A 199 9.17 3.51 -11.35
CA THR A 199 10.22 4.47 -10.96
C THR A 199 10.17 5.79 -11.75
N ASP A 200 9.25 5.91 -12.72
CA ASP A 200 9.01 7.17 -13.42
C ASP A 200 8.49 8.22 -12.42
N VAL A 201 9.10 9.40 -12.49
CA VAL A 201 8.77 10.58 -11.67
C VAL A 201 7.33 11.05 -11.89
N ARG A 202 6.74 10.76 -13.06
CA ARG A 202 5.34 11.03 -13.36
C ARG A 202 4.45 9.88 -12.87
N PRO A 203 3.28 10.18 -12.28
CA PRO A 203 2.74 11.51 -12.03
C PRO A 203 3.45 12.19 -10.84
N LEU A 204 3.53 13.53 -10.86
CA LEU A 204 4.19 14.32 -9.80
C LEU A 204 3.45 14.29 -8.45
N SER A 205 2.20 13.81 -8.45
CA SER A 205 1.37 13.58 -7.27
C SER A 205 0.34 12.50 -7.59
N GLY A 206 -0.09 11.73 -6.59
CA GLY A 206 -1.01 10.61 -6.75
C GLY A 206 -0.38 9.35 -7.34
N GLY A 207 0.96 9.28 -7.40
CA GLY A 207 1.67 8.10 -7.89
C GLY A 207 1.38 6.89 -7.01
N LEU A 208 1.10 5.75 -7.63
CA LEU A 208 0.84 4.49 -6.93
C LEU A 208 2.00 3.52 -7.17
N ILE A 209 2.43 2.85 -6.11
CA ILE A 209 3.26 1.65 -6.16
C ILE A 209 2.49 0.54 -5.46
N ALA A 210 2.20 -0.53 -6.20
CA ALA A 210 1.55 -1.72 -5.67
C ALA A 210 2.48 -2.92 -5.90
N PHE A 211 2.84 -3.58 -4.82
CA PHE A 211 3.61 -4.82 -4.82
C PHE A 211 2.66 -5.97 -4.52
N SER A 212 2.47 -6.89 -5.47
CA SER A 212 1.73 -8.14 -5.26
C SER A 212 2.72 -9.27 -4.98
N THR A 213 2.50 -10.01 -3.90
CA THR A 213 3.47 -10.99 -3.39
C THR A 213 3.59 -12.23 -4.26
N LEU A 214 2.53 -12.56 -5.00
CA LEU A 214 2.44 -13.73 -5.88
C LEU A 214 2.66 -13.40 -7.36
N ASP A 215 2.83 -12.12 -7.72
CA ASP A 215 2.97 -11.71 -9.11
C ASP A 215 4.24 -12.29 -9.75
N GLY A 216 4.09 -12.81 -10.96
CA GLY A 216 5.16 -13.49 -11.70
C GLY A 216 5.69 -14.79 -11.10
N ARG A 217 5.12 -15.32 -10.01
CA ARG A 217 5.59 -16.56 -9.37
C ARG A 217 4.91 -17.80 -9.98
N PRO A 218 5.65 -18.76 -10.55
CA PRO A 218 5.09 -19.93 -11.22
C PRO A 218 4.04 -20.74 -10.45
N THR A 219 4.20 -20.93 -9.13
CA THR A 219 3.30 -21.73 -8.29
C THR A 219 2.18 -20.93 -7.63
N ALA A 220 2.01 -19.64 -7.98
CA ALA A 220 0.95 -18.80 -7.44
C ALA A 220 -0.47 -19.35 -7.66
N HIS A 221 -0.70 -20.01 -8.80
CA HIS A 221 -2.00 -20.62 -9.14
C HIS A 221 -2.34 -21.84 -8.27
N ASP A 222 -1.34 -22.43 -7.60
CA ASP A 222 -1.46 -23.60 -6.73
C ASP A 222 -0.92 -23.27 -5.33
N PHE A 223 -1.21 -22.05 -4.85
CA PHE A 223 -0.71 -21.52 -3.58
C PHE A 223 -1.00 -22.45 -2.40
N ASP A 224 -2.19 -23.05 -2.37
CA ASP A 224 -2.63 -23.94 -1.30
C ASP A 224 -1.75 -25.18 -1.12
N ASN A 225 -1.06 -25.61 -2.18
CA ASN A 225 -0.15 -26.74 -2.17
C ASN A 225 1.34 -26.33 -2.28
N SER A 226 1.64 -25.02 -2.28
CA SER A 226 2.99 -24.49 -2.40
C SER A 226 3.53 -23.98 -1.05
N PRO A 227 4.22 -24.83 -0.26
CA PRO A 227 4.80 -24.41 1.02
C PRO A 227 5.93 -23.38 0.87
N VAL A 228 6.43 -23.17 -0.35
CA VAL A 228 7.44 -22.16 -0.65
C VAL A 228 6.81 -20.76 -0.69
N LEU A 229 5.53 -20.64 -1.06
CA LEU A 229 4.82 -19.36 -1.14
C LEU A 229 4.04 -19.01 0.13
N GLN A 230 3.69 -20.01 0.96
CA GLN A 230 3.05 -19.86 2.28
C GLN A 230 4.03 -19.32 3.32
#